data_AF-A0A974U123-F1
#
_entry.id   AF-A0A974U123-F1
#
_cell.length_a   1.000
_cell.length_b   1.000
_cell.length_c   1.000
_cell.angle_alpha   90.00
_cell.angle_beta   90.00
_cell.angle_gamma   90.00
#
_symmetry.space_group_name_H-M   'P 1'
#
loop_
_entity.id
_entity.type
_entity.pdbx_description
1 polymer ?
#
loop_
_entity_poly.entity_id
_entity_poly.type
_entity_poly.pdbx_seq_one_letter_code
_entity_poly.pdbx_strand_id
1 'polypeptide(L)'
;MDGKFHLKNWNALLFLFSLLIFCNTTKAQEKNQSFTEFKGIVMDSNTNKALVFADINLLDTNISTITNNEGEFSLKVPNMYLNKDLNIAFLGYKTKVIALSELKHKKNRIKLEERITVLDEISLKAPKDAEALVRLIFKTKGDNYINHQAIMTAFYRETIKNRKKNASLSEAVLEIYKQPYTSNKKDEIKLIKARKNTNYSKLDTLALKLQGGPLSALYADVIKYPEFIFTEDNLSEYLFTFNNTTQINNKKVYVVAFEPNPKIDYPLYYGKLYIDAETFSLTSAIYNLNVKNKKLASAMFVRKKPNRAKVFPTEAYYRVDYRIKDGKWHFGYSNIQLTFKVDWKGKLFNSVYSLNSEMAVTDWEYNKTGNSTPDKKLKSTVILSDEASGFSDPSFWGEYNIIEPEKSIETAIKKINKQLKKTAS
;
A
#
# COMPACT_ATOMS: atom_id res chain seq x y z
N MET A 1 40.51 -28.25 -61.42
CA MET A 1 41.63 -27.78 -60.57
C MET A 1 41.30 -26.35 -60.19
N ASP A 2 41.17 -26.10 -58.88
CA ASP A 2 41.57 -24.85 -58.19
C ASP A 2 40.75 -24.69 -56.91
N GLY A 3 41.39 -25.08 -55.80
CA GLY A 3 40.94 -24.80 -54.45
C GLY A 3 42.05 -24.07 -53.69
N LYS A 4 41.84 -22.79 -53.41
CA LYS A 4 42.56 -22.07 -52.36
C LYS A 4 41.52 -21.40 -51.47
N PHE A 5 41.43 -21.83 -50.22
CA PHE A 5 40.88 -21.03 -49.14
C PHE A 5 41.85 -21.01 -47.97
N HIS A 6 42.13 -19.79 -47.51
CA HIS A 6 43.16 -19.41 -46.57
C HIS A 6 42.87 -19.86 -45.12
N LEU A 7 43.82 -20.58 -44.51
CA LEU A 7 43.97 -20.64 -43.05
C LEU A 7 44.63 -19.33 -42.57
N LYS A 8 43.87 -18.41 -41.96
CA LYS A 8 44.51 -17.32 -41.17
C LYS A 8 43.73 -16.75 -39.99
N ASN A 9 42.61 -17.33 -39.56
CA ASN A 9 41.74 -16.67 -38.56
C ASN A 9 41.31 -17.53 -37.34
N TRP A 10 42.02 -18.61 -36.99
CA TRP A 10 41.61 -19.43 -35.83
C TRP A 10 42.10 -18.92 -34.47
N ASN A 11 43.25 -18.25 -34.40
CA ASN A 11 43.77 -17.76 -33.12
C ASN A 11 43.02 -16.53 -32.58
N ALA A 12 42.42 -15.72 -33.46
CA ALA A 12 41.62 -14.56 -33.05
C ALA A 12 40.24 -14.97 -32.48
N LEU A 13 39.65 -16.05 -32.99
CA LEU A 13 38.36 -16.57 -32.51
C LEU A 13 38.47 -17.25 -31.14
N LEU A 14 39.57 -17.95 -30.86
CA LEU A 14 39.80 -18.55 -29.54
C LEU A 14 40.06 -17.50 -28.44
N PHE A 15 40.72 -16.39 -28.77
CA PHE A 15 40.93 -15.29 -27.83
C PHE A 15 39.63 -14.55 -27.50
N LEU A 16 38.76 -14.31 -28.50
CA LEU A 16 37.43 -13.73 -28.30
C LEU A 16 36.49 -14.65 -27.50
N PHE A 17 36.62 -15.98 -27.65
CA PHE A 17 35.85 -16.93 -26.84
C PHE A 17 36.34 -16.98 -25.38
N SER A 18 37.64 -16.80 -25.13
CA SER A 18 38.18 -16.72 -23.77
C SER A 18 37.82 -15.41 -23.04
N LEU A 19 37.69 -14.29 -23.76
CA LEU A 19 37.22 -13.01 -23.20
C LEU A 19 35.71 -13.01 -22.89
N LEU A 20 34.91 -13.80 -23.61
CA LEU A 20 33.48 -13.96 -23.37
C LEU A 20 33.17 -14.86 -22.15
N ILE A 21 34.11 -15.69 -21.70
CA ILE A 21 33.93 -16.53 -20.50
C ILE A 21 34.31 -15.76 -19.22
N PHE A 22 35.13 -14.70 -19.32
CA PHE A 22 35.52 -13.86 -18.18
C PHE A 22 34.63 -12.64 -17.93
N CYS A 23 33.65 -12.38 -18.80
CA CYS A 23 32.77 -11.23 -18.67
C CYS A 23 31.37 -11.66 -18.20
N ASN A 24 31.05 -11.32 -16.94
CA ASN A 24 29.73 -11.33 -16.31
C ASN A 24 29.31 -12.61 -15.55
N THR A 25 30.11 -13.02 -14.57
CA THR A 25 29.58 -13.61 -13.32
C THR A 25 29.65 -12.60 -12.18
N THR A 26 29.18 -11.37 -12.40
CA THR A 26 28.71 -10.54 -11.28
C THR A 26 27.38 -11.15 -10.82
N LYS A 27 27.45 -12.23 -10.03
CA LYS A 27 26.39 -12.48 -9.07
C LYS A 27 26.34 -11.23 -8.21
N ALA A 28 25.31 -10.41 -8.38
CA ALA A 28 24.97 -9.40 -7.40
C ALA A 28 24.93 -10.12 -6.04
N GLN A 29 25.94 -9.89 -5.21
CA GLN A 29 25.89 -10.30 -3.82
C GLN A 29 24.76 -9.45 -3.23
N GLU A 30 23.58 -10.06 -3.06
CA GLU A 30 22.64 -9.58 -2.05
C GLU A 30 23.47 -9.48 -0.77
N LYS A 31 23.72 -8.24 -0.34
CA LYS A 31 24.34 -7.97 0.95
C LYS A 31 23.36 -8.56 1.97
N ASN A 32 23.58 -9.80 2.40
CA ASN A 32 22.79 -10.41 3.46
C ASN A 32 23.11 -9.65 4.75
N GLN A 33 22.42 -8.53 4.96
CA GLN A 33 22.49 -7.81 6.21
C GLN A 33 21.77 -8.68 7.24
N SER A 34 22.51 -9.15 8.25
CA SER A 34 21.90 -9.94 9.32
C SER A 34 20.81 -9.12 10.00
N PHE A 35 19.60 -9.67 10.09
CA PHE A 35 18.46 -9.05 10.72
C PHE A 35 17.86 -9.95 11.81
N THR A 36 17.14 -9.33 12.73
CA THR A 36 16.32 -9.99 13.73
C THR A 36 14.86 -9.69 13.46
N GLU A 37 14.01 -10.72 13.46
CA GLU A 37 12.56 -10.58 13.28
C GLU A 37 11.84 -10.56 14.65
N PHE A 38 10.94 -9.59 14.81
CA PHE A 38 10.06 -9.43 15.96
C PHE A 38 8.61 -9.54 15.51
N LYS A 39 7.87 -10.48 16.12
CA LYS A 39 6.44 -10.69 15.85
C LYS A 39 5.58 -10.50 17.08
N GLY A 40 4.39 -9.95 16.91
CA GLY A 40 3.46 -9.76 18.01
C GLY A 40 2.08 -9.33 17.56
N ILE A 41 1.26 -8.99 18.55
CA ILE A 41 -0.08 -8.45 18.37
C ILE A 41 -0.23 -7.16 19.17
N VAL A 42 -0.88 -6.17 18.58
CA VAL A 42 -1.27 -4.92 19.23
C VAL A 42 -2.76 -4.98 19.54
N MET A 43 -3.13 -4.62 20.77
CA MET A 43 -4.52 -4.68 21.24
C MET A 43 -4.86 -3.54 22.18
N ASP A 44 -6.14 -3.22 22.26
CA ASP A 44 -6.67 -2.30 23.27
C ASP A 44 -6.47 -2.89 24.67
N SER A 45 -5.99 -2.06 25.60
CA SER A 45 -5.65 -2.47 26.96
C SER A 45 -6.84 -2.96 27.77
N ASN A 46 -8.02 -2.36 27.55
CA ASN A 46 -9.24 -2.61 28.32
C ASN A 46 -10.04 -3.79 27.78
N THR A 47 -10.33 -3.76 26.48
CA THR A 47 -11.19 -4.72 25.79
C THR A 47 -10.43 -5.92 25.22
N ASN A 48 -9.10 -5.84 25.14
CA ASN A 48 -8.23 -6.80 24.43
C ASN A 48 -8.61 -7.01 22.95
N LYS A 49 -9.38 -6.09 22.35
CA LYS A 49 -9.66 -6.10 20.91
C LYS A 49 -8.38 -5.79 20.14
N ALA A 50 -8.15 -6.52 19.06
CA ALA A 50 -7.03 -6.28 18.17
C ALA A 50 -7.10 -4.86 17.56
N LEU A 51 -5.97 -4.15 17.54
CA LEU A 51 -5.86 -2.84 16.91
C LEU A 51 -5.34 -3.01 15.49
N VAL A 52 -6.23 -2.81 14.54
CA VAL A 52 -6.01 -3.03 13.10
C VAL A 52 -5.43 -1.78 12.47
N PHE A 53 -4.33 -1.92 11.70
CA PHE A 53 -3.60 -0.81 11.07
C PHE A 53 -2.96 0.16 12.06
N ALA A 54 -2.42 -0.37 13.16
CA ALA A 54 -1.52 0.36 14.06
C ALA A 54 -0.14 0.48 13.40
N ASP A 55 0.45 1.67 13.49
CA ASP A 55 1.79 1.94 12.98
C ASP A 55 2.85 1.41 13.93
N ILE A 56 3.86 0.75 13.35
CA ILE A 56 5.00 0.18 14.05
C ILE A 56 6.26 0.75 13.42
N ASN A 57 6.94 1.65 14.12
CA ASN A 57 8.11 2.38 13.59
C ASN A 57 9.31 2.20 14.50
N LEU A 58 10.45 1.84 13.93
CA LEU A 58 11.72 1.83 14.64
C LEU A 58 12.27 3.26 14.73
N LEU A 59 12.38 3.81 15.93
CA LEU A 59 12.78 5.20 16.15
C LEU A 59 14.15 5.49 15.52
N ASP A 60 14.34 6.73 15.07
CA ASP A 60 15.55 7.19 14.38
C ASP A 60 15.95 6.39 13.13
N THR A 61 15.00 5.68 12.51
CA THR A 61 15.18 5.00 11.22
C THR A 61 13.98 5.27 10.32
N ASN A 62 13.95 4.68 9.13
CA ASN A 62 12.78 4.65 8.25
C ASN A 62 12.08 3.28 8.27
N ILE A 63 12.62 2.33 9.05
CA ILE A 63 12.20 0.95 9.11
C ILE A 63 10.87 0.87 9.85
N SER A 64 9.86 0.32 9.18
CA SER A 64 8.50 0.32 9.69
C SER A 64 7.67 -0.84 9.12
N THR A 65 6.55 -1.11 9.80
CA THR A 65 5.48 -2.01 9.36
C THR A 65 4.14 -1.53 9.93
N ILE A 66 3.07 -2.28 9.71
CA ILE A 66 1.75 -2.05 10.29
C ILE A 66 1.16 -3.35 10.82
N THR A 67 0.16 -3.24 11.70
CA THR A 67 -0.65 -4.39 12.06
C THR A 67 -1.68 -4.74 10.98
N ASN A 68 -1.95 -6.02 10.80
CA ASN A 68 -2.97 -6.53 9.91
C ASN A 68 -4.39 -6.45 10.52
N ASN A 69 -5.39 -7.04 9.84
CA ASN A 69 -6.78 -7.12 10.29
C ASN A 69 -7.01 -7.93 11.58
N GLU A 70 -6.00 -8.64 12.07
CA GLU A 70 -6.02 -9.39 13.33
C GLU A 70 -5.14 -8.71 14.40
N GLY A 71 -4.63 -7.51 14.12
CA GLY A 71 -3.74 -6.76 15.01
C GLY A 71 -2.30 -7.29 15.05
N GLU A 72 -1.95 -8.26 14.21
CA GLU A 72 -0.63 -8.89 14.20
C GLU A 72 0.37 -8.11 13.34
N PHE A 73 1.64 -8.08 13.76
CA PHE A 73 2.74 -7.46 13.03
C PHE A 73 3.96 -8.37 12.93
N SER A 74 4.79 -8.13 11.91
CA SER A 74 6.16 -8.62 11.81
C SER A 74 7.09 -7.49 11.39
N LEU A 75 8.16 -7.30 12.16
CA LEU A 75 9.21 -6.31 11.91
C LEU A 75 10.58 -6.99 11.90
N LYS A 76 11.27 -6.90 10.76
CA LYS A 76 12.67 -7.27 10.57
C LYS A 76 13.54 -6.04 10.78
N VAL A 77 14.50 -6.17 11.68
CA VAL A 77 15.41 -5.09 12.10
C VAL A 77 16.85 -5.52 11.83
N PRO A 78 17.63 -4.78 11.03
CA PRO A 78 19.06 -4.99 10.91
C PRO A 78 19.74 -5.00 12.27
N ASN A 79 20.65 -5.95 12.51
CA ASN A 79 21.22 -6.18 13.85
C ASN A 79 21.96 -4.96 14.44
N MET A 80 22.42 -4.03 13.59
CA MET A 80 23.04 -2.77 14.03
C MET A 80 22.07 -1.80 14.73
N TYR A 81 20.76 -2.05 14.66
CA TYR A 81 19.73 -1.19 15.28
C TYR A 81 19.02 -1.87 16.47
N LEU A 82 19.55 -2.97 17.00
CA LEU A 82 18.92 -3.69 18.12
C LEU A 82 18.92 -2.91 19.44
N ASN A 83 19.69 -1.83 19.53
CA ASN A 83 19.71 -0.91 20.67
C ASN A 83 18.66 0.20 20.57
N LYS A 84 17.85 0.23 19.52
CA LYS A 84 16.83 1.26 19.30
C LYS A 84 15.48 0.87 19.89
N ASP A 85 14.59 1.85 19.90
CA ASP A 85 13.24 1.72 20.45
C ASP A 85 12.18 1.60 19.36
N LEU A 86 11.13 0.86 19.69
CA LEU A 86 9.95 0.68 18.87
C LEU A 86 8.84 1.63 19.30
N ASN A 87 8.36 2.45 18.38
CA ASN A 87 7.20 3.32 18.54
C ASN A 87 5.95 2.68 17.95
N ILE A 88 4.92 2.49 18.78
CA ILE A 88 3.63 1.93 18.41
C ILE A 88 2.55 3.00 18.56
N ALA A 89 1.85 3.30 17.48
CA ALA A 89 0.83 4.33 17.45
C ALA A 89 -0.45 3.86 16.75
N PHE A 90 -1.58 4.34 17.26
CA PHE A 90 -2.88 4.05 16.70
C PHE A 90 -3.83 5.24 16.97
N LEU A 91 -4.70 5.54 16.00
CA LEU A 91 -5.63 6.67 16.07
C LEU A 91 -6.58 6.53 17.27
N GLY A 92 -6.62 7.54 18.13
CA GLY A 92 -7.43 7.57 19.36
C GLY A 92 -6.73 6.97 20.60
N TYR A 93 -5.48 6.54 20.48
CA TYR A 93 -4.76 5.84 21.55
C TYR A 93 -3.49 6.59 21.93
N LYS A 94 -3.06 6.39 23.19
CA LYS A 94 -1.74 6.84 23.62
C LYS A 94 -0.65 6.04 22.91
N THR A 95 0.33 6.75 22.37
CA THR A 95 1.51 6.15 21.77
C THR A 95 2.34 5.42 22.83
N LYS A 96 2.89 4.26 22.47
CA LYS A 96 3.74 3.46 23.34
C LYS A 96 5.13 3.27 22.72
N VAL A 97 6.17 3.57 23.49
CA VAL A 97 7.57 3.34 23.11
C VAL A 97 8.10 2.17 23.93
N ILE A 98 8.80 1.23 23.29
CA ILE A 98 9.32 0.00 23.91
C ILE A 98 10.72 -0.28 23.37
N ALA A 99 11.71 -0.52 24.24
CA ALA A 99 13.05 -0.91 23.80
C ALA A 99 13.02 -2.28 23.10
N LEU A 100 13.74 -2.43 21.98
CA LEU A 100 13.80 -3.73 21.26
C LEU A 100 14.33 -4.87 22.14
N SER A 101 15.18 -4.57 23.12
CA SER A 101 15.70 -5.54 24.09
C SER A 101 14.62 -6.15 25.00
N GLU A 102 13.48 -5.48 25.16
CA GLU A 102 12.34 -6.00 25.93
C GLU A 102 11.44 -6.94 25.11
N LEU A 103 11.60 -6.95 23.78
CA LEU A 103 10.78 -7.77 22.90
C LEU A 103 11.40 -9.15 22.70
N LYS A 104 10.52 -10.15 22.69
CA LYS A 104 10.87 -11.51 22.26
C LYS A 104 10.85 -11.58 20.73
N HIS A 105 11.48 -12.59 20.13
CA HIS A 105 11.36 -12.80 18.68
C HIS A 105 9.90 -13.02 18.22
N LYS A 106 9.06 -13.65 19.06
CA LYS A 106 7.66 -13.98 18.73
C LYS A 106 6.76 -13.84 19.94
N LYS A 107 5.45 -13.77 19.68
CA LYS A 107 4.36 -13.76 20.69
C LYS A 107 4.39 -12.56 21.63
N ASN A 108 4.91 -11.42 21.18
CA ASN A 108 4.77 -10.17 21.93
C ASN A 108 3.31 -9.74 21.97
N ARG A 109 2.86 -9.22 23.12
CA ARG A 109 1.51 -8.67 23.30
C ARG A 109 1.63 -7.24 23.75
N ILE A 110 1.37 -6.31 22.84
CA ILE A 110 1.50 -4.88 23.08
C ILE A 110 0.10 -4.32 23.32
N LYS A 111 -0.12 -3.78 24.51
CA LYS A 111 -1.38 -3.13 24.88
C LYS A 111 -1.26 -1.61 24.76
N LEU A 112 -2.21 -0.99 24.06
CA LEU A 112 -2.36 0.47 24.01
C LEU A 112 -3.56 0.92 24.82
N GLU A 113 -3.43 2.08 25.47
CA GLU A 113 -4.51 2.71 26.21
C GLU A 113 -5.29 3.65 25.30
N GLU A 114 -6.61 3.48 25.22
CA GLU A 114 -7.48 4.47 24.60
C GLU A 114 -7.34 5.79 25.33
N ARG A 115 -7.28 6.89 24.57
CA ARG A 115 -7.32 8.23 25.14
C ARG A 115 -8.73 8.78 24.98
N ILE A 116 -9.41 8.95 26.10
CA ILE A 116 -10.66 9.71 26.16
C ILE A 116 -10.30 11.19 25.95
N THR A 117 -10.45 11.69 24.74
CA THR A 117 -10.37 13.13 24.46
C THR A 117 -11.68 13.77 24.91
N VAL A 118 -11.63 14.55 25.98
CA VAL A 118 -12.68 15.50 26.33
C VAL A 118 -12.79 16.51 25.17
N LEU A 119 -14.00 17.00 24.86
CA LEU A 119 -14.18 18.09 23.91
C LEU A 119 -13.38 19.31 24.41
N ASP A 120 -12.21 19.54 23.83
CA ASP A 120 -11.52 20.80 23.99
C ASP A 120 -12.35 21.88 23.30
N GLU A 121 -12.57 23.00 23.99
CA GLU A 121 -13.07 24.22 23.38
C GLU A 121 -12.29 24.51 22.09
N ILE A 122 -13.01 25.01 21.08
CA ILE A 122 -12.53 25.33 19.74
C ILE A 122 -11.15 25.99 19.85
N SER A 123 -10.11 25.29 19.38
CA SER A 123 -8.77 25.87 19.28
C SER A 123 -8.85 27.13 18.41
N LEU A 124 -8.49 28.28 18.98
CA LEU A 124 -8.51 29.60 18.31
C LEU A 124 -7.66 29.64 17.03
N LYS A 125 -6.79 28.63 16.80
CA LYS A 125 -5.91 28.53 15.64
C LYS A 125 -6.57 27.89 14.41
N ALA A 126 -7.59 27.05 14.57
CA ALA A 126 -8.23 26.42 13.42
C ALA A 126 -9.17 27.40 12.72
N PRO A 127 -9.27 27.35 11.37
CA PRO A 127 -10.36 28.01 10.67
C PRO A 127 -11.71 27.59 11.27
N LYS A 128 -12.61 28.55 11.47
CA LYS A 128 -13.98 28.28 11.92
C LYS A 128 -14.79 27.49 10.88
N ASP A 129 -14.39 27.60 9.62
CA ASP A 129 -14.96 26.89 8.49
C ASP A 129 -14.14 25.63 8.16
N ALA A 130 -14.83 24.48 8.10
CA ALA A 130 -14.22 23.19 7.82
C ALA A 130 -13.69 23.11 6.39
N GLU A 131 -14.36 23.74 5.41
CA GLU A 131 -13.89 23.77 4.03
C GLU A 131 -12.57 24.56 3.93
N ALA A 132 -12.48 25.71 4.59
CA ALA A 132 -11.24 26.49 4.68
C ALA A 132 -10.07 25.67 5.25
N LEU A 133 -10.31 24.82 6.25
CA LEU A 133 -9.27 23.92 6.77
C LEU A 133 -8.85 22.88 5.72
N VAL A 134 -9.78 22.30 4.96
CA VAL A 134 -9.45 21.36 3.88
C VAL A 134 -8.64 22.04 2.77
N ARG A 135 -9.01 23.26 2.37
CA ARG A 135 -8.22 24.06 1.41
C ARG A 135 -6.81 24.34 1.92
N LEU A 136 -6.66 24.57 3.23
CA LEU A 136 -5.36 24.85 3.85
C LEU A 136 -4.40 23.65 3.79
N ILE A 137 -4.90 22.42 3.86
CA ILE A 137 -4.09 21.20 3.67
C ILE A 137 -3.32 21.26 2.35
N PHE A 138 -4.04 21.52 1.25
CA PHE A 138 -3.44 21.54 -0.09
C PHE A 138 -2.54 22.75 -0.31
N LYS A 139 -2.91 23.91 0.26
CA LYS A 139 -2.10 25.14 0.20
C LYS A 139 -0.74 24.98 0.89
N THR A 140 -0.68 24.27 2.02
CA THR A 140 0.53 24.11 2.84
C THR A 140 1.36 22.86 2.49
N LYS A 141 0.95 22.08 1.47
CA LYS A 141 1.59 20.79 1.18
C LYS A 141 3.09 20.90 0.87
N GLY A 142 3.55 22.00 0.28
CA GLY A 142 4.97 22.22 -0.01
C GLY A 142 5.85 22.40 1.24
N ASP A 143 5.26 22.97 2.30
CA ASP A 143 5.94 23.17 3.57
C ASP A 143 5.82 21.96 4.49
N ASN A 144 4.74 21.21 4.38
CA ASN A 144 4.43 20.14 5.31
C ASN A 144 4.89 18.75 4.85
N TYR A 145 4.98 18.50 3.54
CA TYR A 145 5.31 17.18 2.99
C TYR A 145 6.71 17.16 2.35
N ILE A 146 7.23 15.96 2.11
CA ILE A 146 8.53 15.79 1.44
C ILE A 146 8.53 16.50 0.08
N ASN A 147 9.42 17.49 -0.07
CA ASN A 147 9.54 18.28 -1.29
C ASN A 147 10.81 17.97 -2.11
N HIS A 148 11.40 16.80 -1.88
CA HIS A 148 12.55 16.28 -2.62
C HIS A 148 12.20 14.91 -3.19
N GLN A 149 12.96 14.44 -4.18
CA GLN A 149 12.79 13.08 -4.67
C GLN A 149 13.20 12.08 -3.58
N ALA A 150 12.41 11.02 -3.45
CA ALA A 150 12.68 9.93 -2.52
C ALA A 150 12.45 8.59 -3.20
N ILE A 151 13.16 7.57 -2.75
CA ILE A 151 12.92 6.19 -3.11
C ILE A 151 12.34 5.52 -1.87
N MET A 152 11.11 5.00 -1.99
CA MET A 152 10.42 4.31 -0.91
C MET A 152 10.35 2.82 -1.21
N THR A 153 10.76 1.98 -0.26
CA THR A 153 10.50 0.54 -0.30
C THR A 153 9.11 0.28 0.25
N ALA A 154 8.28 -0.42 -0.51
CA ALA A 154 6.91 -0.72 -0.11
C ALA A 154 6.56 -2.19 -0.32
N PHE A 155 5.82 -2.74 0.64
CA PHE A 155 5.15 -4.03 0.49
C PHE A 155 3.74 -3.81 -0.06
N TYR A 156 3.38 -4.53 -1.11
CA TYR A 156 2.07 -4.52 -1.75
C TYR A 156 1.44 -5.91 -1.67
N ARG A 157 0.15 -5.96 -1.33
CA ARG A 157 -0.65 -7.18 -1.41
C ARG A 157 -1.98 -6.90 -2.07
N GLU A 158 -2.38 -7.80 -2.97
CA GLU A 158 -3.69 -7.81 -3.60
C GLU A 158 -4.35 -9.16 -3.44
N THR A 159 -5.62 -9.16 -3.03
CA THR A 159 -6.46 -10.35 -2.98
C THR A 159 -7.71 -10.16 -3.81
N ILE A 160 -8.07 -11.17 -4.59
CA ILE A 160 -9.35 -11.25 -5.29
C ILE A 160 -10.10 -12.47 -4.75
N LYS A 161 -11.29 -12.24 -4.21
CA LYS A 161 -12.18 -13.27 -3.70
C LYS A 161 -13.44 -13.32 -4.55
N ASN A 162 -13.88 -14.52 -4.94
CA ASN A 162 -15.23 -14.75 -5.44
C ASN A 162 -16.06 -15.26 -4.26
N ARG A 163 -16.96 -14.41 -3.74
CA ARG A 163 -17.64 -14.59 -2.46
C ARG A 163 -16.59 -14.86 -1.36
N LYS A 164 -16.62 -16.03 -0.72
CA LYS A 164 -15.66 -16.41 0.33
C LYS A 164 -14.42 -17.16 -0.20
N LYS A 165 -14.33 -17.42 -1.50
CA LYS A 165 -13.26 -18.25 -2.09
C LYS A 165 -12.18 -17.37 -2.70
N ASN A 166 -10.92 -17.54 -2.26
CA ASN A 166 -9.76 -16.91 -2.89
C ASN A 166 -9.64 -17.35 -4.36
N ALA A 167 -9.57 -16.36 -5.24
CA ALA A 167 -9.42 -16.49 -6.68
C ALA A 167 -8.04 -15.98 -7.15
N SER A 168 -7.49 -14.94 -6.52
CA SER A 168 -6.13 -14.47 -6.75
C SER A 168 -5.49 -13.97 -5.46
N LEU A 169 -4.19 -14.21 -5.29
CA LEU A 169 -3.34 -13.60 -4.28
C LEU A 169 -2.04 -13.16 -4.97
N SER A 170 -1.73 -11.88 -4.90
CA SER A 170 -0.49 -11.31 -5.38
C SER A 170 0.18 -10.53 -4.26
N GLU A 171 1.48 -10.71 -4.08
CA GLU A 171 2.29 -9.95 -3.13
C GLU A 171 3.56 -9.48 -3.84
N ALA A 172 4.04 -8.29 -3.49
CA ALA A 172 5.25 -7.73 -4.06
C ALA A 172 5.99 -6.79 -3.09
N VAL A 173 7.31 -6.72 -3.25
CA VAL A 173 8.15 -5.62 -2.77
C VAL A 173 8.44 -4.71 -3.97
N LEU A 174 8.26 -3.42 -3.75
CA LEU A 174 8.31 -2.37 -4.76
C LEU A 174 9.25 -1.26 -4.31
N GLU A 175 9.88 -0.59 -5.27
CA GLU A 175 10.47 0.74 -5.09
C GLU A 175 9.52 1.78 -5.69
N ILE A 176 9.14 2.80 -4.92
CA ILE A 176 8.36 3.94 -5.38
C ILE A 176 9.32 5.12 -5.52
N TYR A 177 9.47 5.61 -6.75
CA TYR A 177 10.23 6.81 -7.09
C TYR A 177 9.33 8.00 -6.87
N LYS A 178 9.26 8.44 -5.62
CA LYS A 178 8.39 9.52 -5.15
C LYS A 178 8.90 10.85 -5.66
N GLN A 179 8.04 11.57 -6.37
CA GLN A 179 8.30 12.95 -6.79
C GLN A 179 7.86 13.92 -5.69
N PRO A 180 8.46 15.13 -5.62
CA PRO A 180 8.02 16.16 -4.68
C PRO A 180 6.51 16.38 -4.73
N TYR A 181 5.87 16.64 -3.58
CA TYR A 181 4.42 16.87 -3.50
C TYR A 181 3.96 18.16 -4.20
N THR A 182 4.86 19.11 -4.42
CA THR A 182 4.62 20.33 -5.21
C THR A 182 4.76 20.10 -6.72
N SER A 183 5.32 18.96 -7.14
CA SER A 183 5.54 18.64 -8.55
C SER A 183 4.32 17.96 -9.18
N ASN A 184 4.00 18.35 -10.41
CA ASN A 184 2.99 17.68 -11.25
C ASN A 184 3.50 16.36 -11.88
N LYS A 185 4.77 16.01 -11.66
CA LYS A 185 5.31 14.71 -12.09
C LYS A 185 4.66 13.59 -11.28
N LYS A 186 4.28 12.52 -11.98
CA LYS A 186 3.73 11.30 -11.37
C LYS A 186 4.86 10.48 -10.76
N ASP A 187 4.53 9.78 -9.68
CA ASP A 187 5.44 8.80 -9.10
C ASP A 187 5.55 7.59 -10.04
N GLU A 188 6.70 6.93 -10.02
CA GLU A 188 6.93 5.71 -10.78
C GLU A 188 7.20 4.54 -9.82
N ILE A 189 6.81 3.33 -10.22
CA ILE A 189 7.00 2.11 -9.43
C ILE A 189 7.97 1.19 -10.17
N LYS A 190 8.94 0.64 -9.47
CA LYS A 190 9.79 -0.47 -9.91
C LYS A 190 9.45 -1.71 -9.09
N LEU A 191 9.25 -2.83 -9.78
CA LEU A 191 9.04 -4.11 -9.14
C LEU A 191 10.39 -4.70 -8.73
N ILE A 192 10.56 -5.05 -7.45
CA ILE A 192 11.78 -5.68 -6.93
C ILE A 192 11.59 -7.19 -6.87
N LYS A 193 10.51 -7.63 -6.21
CA LYS A 193 10.23 -9.05 -5.99
C LYS A 193 8.73 -9.27 -5.93
N ALA A 194 8.20 -10.28 -6.60
CA ALA A 194 6.77 -10.62 -6.54
C ALA A 194 6.55 -12.11 -6.43
N ARG A 195 5.40 -12.46 -5.84
CA ARG A 195 4.82 -13.80 -5.98
C ARG A 195 3.34 -13.67 -6.24
N LYS A 196 2.82 -14.51 -7.13
CA LYS A 196 1.41 -14.48 -7.51
C LYS A 196 0.86 -15.85 -7.83
N ASN A 197 -0.33 -16.12 -7.32
CA ASN A 197 -1.08 -17.31 -7.65
C ASN A 197 -2.52 -16.93 -7.99
N THR A 198 -2.94 -17.34 -9.18
CA THR A 198 -4.28 -17.07 -9.70
C THR A 198 -4.97 -18.40 -9.99
N ASN A 199 -6.15 -18.60 -9.41
CA ASN A 199 -7.03 -19.70 -9.76
C ASN A 199 -8.06 -19.22 -10.79
N TYR A 200 -7.69 -19.33 -12.07
CA TYR A 200 -8.51 -18.86 -13.19
C TYR A 200 -9.87 -19.53 -13.30
N SER A 201 -10.05 -20.77 -12.84
CA SER A 201 -11.36 -21.45 -12.88
C SER A 201 -12.38 -20.82 -11.93
N LYS A 202 -11.94 -20.01 -10.95
CA LYS A 202 -12.82 -19.31 -10.00
C LYS A 202 -13.17 -17.88 -10.42
N LEU A 203 -12.55 -17.36 -11.49
CA LEU A 203 -12.75 -15.99 -11.96
C LEU A 203 -13.86 -15.85 -13.01
N ASP A 204 -14.70 -16.89 -13.22
CA ASP A 204 -15.81 -16.96 -14.20
C ASP A 204 -15.52 -16.06 -15.44
N THR A 205 -14.70 -16.57 -16.36
CA THR A 205 -14.27 -15.94 -17.64
C THR A 205 -13.26 -14.78 -17.53
N LEU A 206 -12.05 -15.03 -18.08
CA LEU A 206 -10.83 -14.21 -18.21
C LEU A 206 -10.97 -12.74 -18.70
N ALA A 207 -12.17 -12.26 -18.99
CA ALA A 207 -12.40 -10.99 -19.68
C ALA A 207 -12.81 -9.82 -18.76
N LEU A 208 -13.01 -10.03 -17.46
CA LEU A 208 -13.25 -8.95 -16.51
C LEU A 208 -11.92 -8.35 -16.03
N LYS A 209 -11.61 -7.14 -16.50
CA LYS A 209 -10.47 -6.33 -16.01
C LYS A 209 -11.02 -5.17 -15.17
N LEU A 210 -10.73 -5.22 -13.88
CA LEU A 210 -11.00 -4.14 -12.93
C LEU A 210 -9.76 -3.26 -12.80
N GLN A 211 -9.97 -1.96 -12.56
CA GLN A 211 -8.88 -1.08 -12.18
C GLN A 211 -8.37 -1.49 -10.80
N GLY A 212 -7.09 -1.89 -10.74
CA GLY A 212 -6.42 -2.40 -9.54
C GLY A 212 -4.90 -2.29 -9.68
N GLY A 213 -4.16 -3.14 -8.97
CA GLY A 213 -2.70 -3.17 -9.01
C GLY A 213 -2.01 -2.09 -8.18
N PRO A 214 -0.66 -2.17 -8.05
CA PRO A 214 0.12 -1.30 -7.17
C PRO A 214 -0.07 0.20 -7.40
N LEU A 215 -0.22 0.61 -8.66
CA LEU A 215 -0.38 2.03 -8.99
C LEU A 215 -1.72 2.59 -8.50
N SER A 216 -2.78 1.77 -8.47
CA SER A 216 -4.08 2.21 -7.93
C SER A 216 -3.99 2.44 -6.42
N ALA A 217 -3.23 1.62 -5.68
CA ALA A 217 -2.97 1.84 -4.27
C ALA A 217 -2.16 3.13 -4.04
N LEU A 218 -1.15 3.40 -4.86
CA LEU A 218 -0.37 4.64 -4.78
C LEU A 218 -1.22 5.91 -5.08
N TYR A 219 -2.18 5.82 -6.01
CA TYR A 219 -3.11 6.91 -6.33
C TYR A 219 -4.12 7.22 -5.21
N ALA A 220 -4.17 6.42 -4.14
CA ALA A 220 -4.92 6.78 -2.93
C ALA A 220 -4.23 7.87 -2.09
N ASP A 221 -2.97 8.23 -2.40
CA ASP A 221 -2.30 9.40 -1.81
C ASP A 221 -3.02 10.70 -2.24
N VAL A 222 -3.99 11.13 -1.43
CA VAL A 222 -4.80 12.35 -1.63
C VAL A 222 -3.94 13.60 -1.81
N ILE A 223 -2.81 13.71 -1.12
CA ILE A 223 -2.00 14.93 -1.16
C ILE A 223 -1.19 15.00 -2.46
N LYS A 224 -0.75 13.83 -2.96
CA LYS A 224 -0.02 13.75 -4.24
C LYS A 224 -0.96 13.74 -5.44
N TYR A 225 -2.09 13.06 -5.34
CA TYR A 225 -3.07 12.87 -6.42
C TYR A 225 -4.47 13.39 -6.02
N PRO A 226 -4.58 14.67 -5.64
CA PRO A 226 -5.86 15.24 -5.23
C PRO A 226 -6.91 15.10 -6.33
N GLU A 227 -6.52 15.13 -7.62
CA GLU A 227 -7.43 15.07 -8.76
C GLU A 227 -8.34 13.84 -8.82
N PHE A 228 -8.03 12.77 -8.08
CA PHE A 228 -8.89 11.60 -7.99
C PHE A 228 -10.00 11.72 -6.94
N ILE A 229 -9.98 12.78 -6.12
CA ILE A 229 -10.92 12.99 -5.01
C ILE A 229 -11.36 14.47 -4.96
N PHE A 230 -10.42 15.39 -4.74
CA PHE A 230 -10.64 16.82 -4.60
C PHE A 230 -9.89 17.61 -5.67
N THR A 231 -10.60 18.45 -6.40
CA THR A 231 -10.01 19.51 -7.24
C THR A 231 -10.39 20.86 -6.64
N GLU A 232 -9.63 21.91 -6.95
CA GLU A 232 -9.99 23.27 -6.49
C GLU A 232 -11.41 23.66 -6.90
N ASP A 233 -11.83 23.20 -8.08
CA ASP A 233 -13.15 23.44 -8.67
C ASP A 233 -14.28 22.60 -8.03
N ASN A 234 -14.00 21.36 -7.59
CA ASN A 234 -15.04 20.46 -7.08
C ASN A 234 -15.23 20.53 -5.56
N LEU A 235 -14.36 21.24 -4.82
CA LEU A 235 -14.48 21.34 -3.36
C LEU A 235 -15.85 21.92 -2.93
N SER A 236 -16.41 22.86 -3.70
CA SER A 236 -17.75 23.42 -3.43
C SER A 236 -18.91 22.45 -3.67
N GLU A 237 -18.65 21.29 -4.27
CA GLU A 237 -19.63 20.22 -4.45
C GLU A 237 -19.80 19.37 -3.18
N TYR A 238 -18.99 19.63 -2.15
CA TYR A 238 -19.02 18.93 -0.87
C TYR A 238 -19.55 19.81 0.24
N LEU A 239 -20.13 19.17 1.25
CA LEU A 239 -20.43 19.75 2.55
C LEU A 239 -19.36 19.25 3.53
N PHE A 240 -18.67 20.18 4.20
CA PHE A 240 -17.65 19.89 5.20
C PHE A 240 -18.15 20.23 6.59
N THR A 241 -17.93 19.33 7.54
CA THR A 241 -18.35 19.52 8.94
C THR A 241 -17.26 19.07 9.91
N PHE A 242 -17.10 19.81 11.01
CA PHE A 242 -16.21 19.40 12.09
C PHE A 242 -16.87 18.33 12.95
N ASN A 243 -16.12 17.27 13.22
CA ASN A 243 -16.43 16.27 14.22
C ASN A 243 -15.54 16.46 15.46
N ASN A 244 -15.80 15.69 16.51
CA ASN A 244 -14.95 15.65 17.71
C ASN A 244 -13.49 15.39 17.33
N THR A 245 -12.58 16.19 17.88
CA THR A 245 -11.14 16.00 17.70
C THR A 245 -10.69 14.67 18.32
N THR A 246 -9.59 14.14 17.81
CA THR A 246 -8.97 12.91 18.30
C THR A 246 -7.45 13.11 18.42
N GLN A 247 -6.69 12.02 18.54
CA GLN A 247 -5.24 12.06 18.63
C GLN A 247 -4.58 10.94 17.81
N ILE A 248 -3.41 11.22 17.26
CA ILE A 248 -2.50 10.21 16.71
C ILE A 248 -1.06 10.61 17.06
N ASN A 249 -0.17 9.66 17.37
CA ASN A 249 1.21 9.97 17.76
C ASN A 249 1.34 10.97 18.92
N ASN A 250 0.43 10.90 19.89
CA ASN A 250 0.31 11.91 20.95
C ASN A 250 0.13 13.38 20.44
N LYS A 251 -0.34 13.59 19.19
CA LYS A 251 -0.69 14.90 18.62
C LYS A 251 -2.18 15.04 18.37
N LYS A 252 -2.73 16.21 18.70
CA LYS A 252 -4.15 16.52 18.49
C LYS A 252 -4.48 16.54 16.99
N VAL A 253 -5.63 15.98 16.65
CA VAL A 253 -6.10 15.81 15.26
C VAL A 253 -7.52 16.34 15.14
N TYR A 254 -7.74 17.28 14.22
CA TYR A 254 -9.08 17.66 13.77
C TYR A 254 -9.68 16.57 12.90
N VAL A 255 -10.97 16.30 13.09
CA VAL A 255 -11.72 15.36 12.25
C VAL A 255 -12.70 16.17 11.43
N VAL A 256 -12.51 16.20 10.11
CA VAL A 256 -13.42 16.86 9.18
C VAL A 256 -14.17 15.80 8.38
N ALA A 257 -15.48 15.71 8.56
CA ALA A 257 -16.34 14.90 7.72
C ALA A 257 -16.66 15.66 6.42
N PHE A 258 -16.75 14.91 5.31
CA PHE A 258 -17.14 15.46 4.02
C PHE A 258 -18.13 14.53 3.32
N GLU A 259 -19.13 15.12 2.66
CA GLU A 259 -20.11 14.39 1.87
C GLU A 259 -20.57 15.21 0.66
N PRO A 260 -21.03 14.56 -0.44
CA PRO A 260 -21.53 15.27 -1.60
C PRO A 260 -22.74 16.11 -1.25
N ASN A 261 -22.82 17.31 -1.81
CA ASN A 261 -24.01 18.13 -1.76
C ASN A 261 -25.19 17.31 -2.34
N PRO A 262 -26.37 17.27 -1.68
CA PRO A 262 -27.51 16.47 -2.12
C PRO A 262 -27.99 16.74 -3.55
N LYS A 263 -27.63 17.89 -4.14
CA LYS A 263 -27.94 18.27 -5.53
C LYS A 263 -27.08 17.55 -6.57
N ILE A 264 -25.98 16.91 -6.16
CA ILE A 264 -25.07 16.19 -7.06
C ILE A 264 -25.56 14.77 -7.31
N ASP A 265 -25.69 14.39 -8.58
CA ASP A 265 -26.26 13.10 -9.01
C ASP A 265 -25.23 12.11 -9.59
N TYR A 266 -23.97 12.52 -9.70
CA TYR A 266 -22.85 11.67 -10.08
C TYR A 266 -22.04 11.16 -8.87
N PRO A 267 -21.29 10.05 -9.02
CA PRO A 267 -20.51 9.48 -7.93
C PRO A 267 -19.42 10.43 -7.44
N LEU A 268 -19.59 10.92 -6.21
CA LEU A 268 -18.57 11.61 -5.44
C LEU A 268 -18.23 10.82 -4.17
N TYR A 269 -17.04 11.09 -3.62
CA TYR A 269 -16.58 10.45 -2.39
C TYR A 269 -17.24 11.04 -1.14
N TYR A 270 -17.24 10.32 -0.03
CA TYR A 270 -17.64 10.82 1.28
C TYR A 270 -16.82 10.13 2.36
N GLY A 271 -16.58 10.79 3.48
CA GLY A 271 -15.72 10.22 4.51
C GLY A 271 -15.26 11.21 5.55
N LYS A 272 -14.07 10.94 6.10
CA LYS A 272 -13.42 11.73 7.14
C LYS A 272 -11.96 11.97 6.79
N LEU A 273 -11.54 13.20 7.00
CA LEU A 273 -10.15 13.65 6.96
C LEU A 273 -9.67 13.86 8.39
N TYR A 274 -8.48 13.36 8.69
CA TYR A 274 -7.81 13.50 9.98
C TYR A 274 -6.64 14.44 9.79
N ILE A 275 -6.68 15.61 10.42
CA ILE A 275 -5.80 16.75 10.13
C ILE A 275 -5.05 17.11 11.40
N ASP A 276 -3.71 17.14 11.35
CA ASP A 276 -2.85 17.56 12.45
C ASP A 276 -3.20 18.98 12.89
N ALA A 277 -3.42 19.18 14.18
CA ALA A 277 -3.92 20.45 14.69
C ALA A 277 -2.86 21.56 14.77
N GLU A 278 -1.58 21.23 14.65
CA GLU A 278 -0.48 22.19 14.71
C GLU A 278 -0.02 22.59 13.30
N THR A 279 0.12 21.62 12.40
CA THR A 279 0.65 21.85 11.05
C THR A 279 -0.44 21.94 9.98
N PHE A 280 -1.69 21.60 10.30
CA PHE A 280 -2.81 21.51 9.35
C PHE A 280 -2.54 20.53 8.20
N SER A 281 -1.73 19.49 8.47
CA SER A 281 -1.40 18.44 7.50
C SER A 281 -2.36 17.27 7.63
N LEU A 282 -2.72 16.64 6.51
CA LEU A 282 -3.51 15.41 6.52
C LEU A 282 -2.66 14.25 7.09
N THR A 283 -3.11 13.68 8.20
CA THR A 283 -2.49 12.51 8.84
C THR A 283 -3.11 11.21 8.34
N SER A 284 -4.40 11.22 8.04
CA SER A 284 -5.14 10.08 7.48
C SER A 284 -6.40 10.55 6.75
N ALA A 285 -6.86 9.77 5.78
CA ALA A 285 -8.20 9.91 5.20
C ALA A 285 -8.86 8.54 5.07
N ILE A 286 -10.12 8.47 5.49
CA ILE A 286 -10.97 7.27 5.35
C ILE A 286 -12.22 7.69 4.60
N TYR A 287 -12.44 7.12 3.43
CA TYR A 287 -13.48 7.59 2.53
C TYR A 287 -14.02 6.48 1.62
N ASN A 288 -15.21 6.71 1.08
CA ASN A 288 -15.94 5.78 0.24
C ASN A 288 -16.46 6.50 -1.00
N LEU A 289 -16.61 5.79 -2.11
CA LEU A 289 -17.33 6.33 -3.27
C LEU A 289 -18.84 6.10 -3.11
N ASN A 290 -19.65 7.12 -3.41
CA ASN A 290 -21.08 6.95 -3.55
C ASN A 290 -21.43 6.17 -4.84
N VAL A 291 -21.75 4.89 -4.69
CA VAL A 291 -22.07 3.98 -5.81
C VAL A 291 -23.56 3.91 -6.15
N LYS A 292 -24.40 4.84 -5.67
CA LYS A 292 -25.86 4.86 -5.95
C LYS A 292 -26.13 4.88 -7.46
N ASN A 293 -25.43 5.74 -8.20
CA ASN A 293 -25.49 5.77 -9.66
C ASN A 293 -24.61 4.65 -10.26
N LYS A 294 -25.17 3.44 -10.32
CA LYS A 294 -24.47 2.23 -10.78
C LYS A 294 -23.80 2.39 -12.14
N LYS A 295 -24.42 3.10 -13.08
CA LYS A 295 -23.89 3.26 -14.46
C LYS A 295 -22.60 4.08 -14.44
N LEU A 296 -22.62 5.25 -13.80
CA LEU A 296 -21.46 6.12 -13.70
C LEU A 296 -20.37 5.47 -12.82
N ALA A 297 -20.74 4.88 -11.69
CA ALA A 297 -19.79 4.22 -10.80
C ALA A 297 -19.09 3.04 -11.51
N SER A 298 -19.82 2.22 -12.29
CA SER A 298 -19.21 1.16 -13.08
C SER A 298 -18.21 1.68 -14.12
N ALA A 299 -18.48 2.84 -14.73
CA ALA A 299 -17.58 3.43 -15.72
C ALA A 299 -16.23 3.88 -15.13
N MET A 300 -16.19 4.17 -13.82
CA MET A 300 -14.96 4.55 -13.13
C MET A 300 -13.99 3.35 -12.98
N PHE A 301 -14.49 2.14 -12.72
CA PHE A 301 -13.66 0.98 -12.35
C PHE A 301 -13.53 -0.10 -13.42
N VAL A 302 -14.55 -0.27 -14.28
CA VAL A 302 -14.62 -1.40 -15.20
C VAL A 302 -13.95 -1.03 -16.52
N ARG A 303 -12.73 -1.55 -16.74
CA ARG A 303 -11.96 -1.29 -17.97
C ARG A 303 -12.34 -2.20 -19.12
N LYS A 304 -12.57 -3.48 -18.83
CA LYS A 304 -13.04 -4.47 -19.81
C LYS A 304 -13.99 -5.45 -19.15
N LYS A 305 -15.05 -5.82 -19.85
CA LYS A 305 -16.00 -6.86 -19.43
C LYS A 305 -16.57 -7.61 -20.64
N PRO A 306 -17.02 -8.87 -20.46
CA PRO A 306 -17.83 -9.57 -21.46
C PRO A 306 -19.13 -8.83 -21.80
N ASN A 307 -19.59 -8.96 -23.04
CA ASN A 307 -20.86 -8.36 -23.49
C ASN A 307 -22.08 -8.90 -22.71
N ARG A 308 -22.01 -10.16 -22.29
CA ARG A 308 -23.08 -10.84 -21.52
C ARG A 308 -23.04 -10.56 -20.01
N ALA A 309 -22.06 -9.81 -19.53
CA ALA A 309 -21.89 -9.47 -18.12
C ALA A 309 -22.27 -8.02 -17.86
N LYS A 310 -23.05 -7.78 -16.80
CA LYS A 310 -23.25 -6.48 -16.18
C LYS A 310 -22.47 -6.47 -14.87
N VAL A 311 -21.68 -5.42 -14.64
CA VAL A 311 -20.78 -5.31 -13.49
C VAL A 311 -21.11 -4.03 -12.78
N PHE A 312 -21.36 -4.11 -11.47
CA PHE A 312 -21.73 -2.97 -10.65
C PHE A 312 -20.88 -2.95 -9.38
N PRO A 313 -20.19 -1.84 -9.07
CA PRO A 313 -19.59 -1.69 -7.75
C PRO A 313 -20.72 -1.58 -6.72
N THR A 314 -20.56 -2.28 -5.61
CA THR A 314 -21.45 -2.22 -4.45
C THR A 314 -20.76 -1.58 -3.25
N GLU A 315 -19.44 -1.57 -3.25
CA GLU A 315 -18.60 -0.98 -2.21
C GLU A 315 -17.30 -0.53 -2.84
N ALA A 316 -16.83 0.64 -2.44
CA ALA A 316 -15.54 1.19 -2.82
C ALA A 316 -15.03 2.03 -1.65
N TYR A 317 -14.28 1.37 -0.77
CA TYR A 317 -13.72 1.91 0.46
C TYR A 317 -12.22 2.16 0.27
N TYR A 318 -11.75 3.25 0.86
CA TYR A 318 -10.38 3.71 0.78
C TYR A 318 -9.91 4.19 2.15
N ARG A 319 -8.68 3.84 2.50
CA ARG A 319 -7.92 4.42 3.60
C ARG A 319 -6.53 4.77 3.12
N VAL A 320 -6.02 5.90 3.58
CA VAL A 320 -4.64 6.33 3.37
C VAL A 320 -4.13 6.98 4.64
N ASP A 321 -2.91 6.62 5.03
CA ASP A 321 -2.25 7.16 6.21
C ASP A 321 -0.89 7.75 5.83
N TYR A 322 -0.56 8.85 6.47
CA TYR A 322 0.71 9.56 6.30
C TYR A 322 1.53 9.44 7.56
N ARG A 323 2.84 9.42 7.39
CA ARG A 323 3.82 9.37 8.48
C ARG A 323 4.65 10.64 8.48
N ILE A 324 5.09 11.05 9.65
CA ILE A 324 5.96 12.20 9.84
C ILE A 324 7.37 11.74 10.18
N LYS A 325 8.36 12.32 9.55
CA LYS A 325 9.77 12.18 9.92
C LYS A 325 10.50 13.48 9.63
N ASP A 326 11.37 13.89 10.55
CA ASP A 326 12.17 15.12 10.44
C ASP A 326 11.29 16.35 10.11
N GLY A 327 10.09 16.41 10.73
CA GLY A 327 9.11 17.47 10.53
C GLY A 327 8.36 17.45 9.20
N LYS A 328 8.61 16.47 8.31
CA LYS A 328 7.93 16.35 7.01
C LYS A 328 7.06 15.10 6.93
N TRP A 329 5.85 15.28 6.42
CA TRP A 329 4.90 14.22 6.16
C TRP A 329 5.19 13.50 4.83
N HIS A 330 4.90 12.21 4.78
CA HIS A 330 5.02 11.38 3.59
C HIS A 330 3.99 10.25 3.59
N PHE A 331 3.68 9.74 2.41
CA PHE A 331 2.83 8.56 2.23
C PHE A 331 3.37 7.36 3.02
N GLY A 332 2.52 6.79 3.88
CA GLY A 332 2.89 5.64 4.72
C GLY A 332 2.12 4.37 4.38
N TYR A 333 0.81 4.48 4.17
CA TYR A 333 -0.05 3.32 3.93
C TYR A 333 -1.25 3.66 3.04
N SER A 334 -1.72 2.69 2.27
CA SER A 334 -3.04 2.72 1.64
C SER A 334 -3.74 1.35 1.67
N ASN A 335 -5.06 1.38 1.76
CA ASN A 335 -5.94 0.23 1.64
C ASN A 335 -7.13 0.56 0.76
N ILE A 336 -7.39 -0.26 -0.23
CA ILE A 336 -8.51 -0.12 -1.16
C ILE A 336 -9.32 -1.41 -1.15
N GLN A 337 -10.61 -1.31 -0.82
CA GLN A 337 -11.53 -2.43 -0.83
C GLN A 337 -12.67 -2.14 -1.82
N LEU A 338 -12.72 -2.91 -2.89
CA LEU A 338 -13.76 -2.80 -3.92
C LEU A 338 -14.57 -4.09 -3.94
N THR A 339 -15.89 -3.98 -3.87
CA THR A 339 -16.79 -5.11 -4.07
C THR A 339 -17.63 -4.88 -5.32
N PHE A 340 -17.68 -5.88 -6.20
CA PHE A 340 -18.43 -5.86 -7.45
C PHE A 340 -19.43 -7.00 -7.50
N LYS A 341 -20.65 -6.68 -7.89
CA LYS A 341 -21.65 -7.66 -8.31
C LYS A 341 -21.61 -7.83 -9.83
N VAL A 342 -21.56 -9.08 -10.28
CA VAL A 342 -21.52 -9.46 -11.68
C VAL A 342 -22.75 -10.31 -12.01
N ASP A 343 -23.63 -9.73 -12.83
CA ASP A 343 -24.84 -10.37 -13.32
C ASP A 343 -24.61 -10.90 -14.75
N TRP A 344 -24.80 -12.20 -14.94
CA TRP A 344 -24.59 -12.87 -16.22
C TRP A 344 -25.91 -13.15 -16.92
N LYS A 345 -26.03 -12.78 -18.20
CA LYS A 345 -27.21 -13.11 -19.01
C LYS A 345 -27.37 -14.64 -19.11
N GLY A 346 -28.44 -15.16 -18.50
CA GLY A 346 -28.80 -16.58 -18.47
C GLY A 346 -28.38 -17.33 -17.21
N LYS A 347 -27.78 -16.68 -16.20
CA LYS A 347 -27.55 -17.29 -14.88
C LYS A 347 -28.59 -16.76 -13.87
N LEU A 348 -29.17 -17.66 -13.08
CA LEU A 348 -30.13 -17.32 -12.01
C LEU A 348 -29.48 -16.60 -10.82
N PHE A 349 -28.18 -16.79 -10.62
CA PHE A 349 -27.44 -16.21 -9.50
C PHE A 349 -26.30 -15.32 -9.97
N ASN A 350 -26.12 -14.21 -9.27
CA ASN A 350 -25.01 -13.29 -9.47
C ASN A 350 -23.72 -13.82 -8.83
N SER A 351 -22.59 -13.34 -9.35
CA SER A 351 -21.27 -13.50 -8.72
C SER A 351 -20.90 -12.23 -7.97
N VAL A 352 -20.23 -12.37 -6.83
CA VAL A 352 -19.74 -11.23 -6.05
C VAL A 352 -18.23 -11.35 -5.95
N TYR A 353 -17.52 -10.34 -6.42
CA TYR A 353 -16.07 -10.26 -6.38
C TYR A 353 -15.65 -9.17 -5.41
N SER A 354 -14.74 -9.50 -4.49
CA SER A 354 -14.09 -8.51 -3.63
C SER A 354 -12.62 -8.44 -3.97
N LEU A 355 -12.14 -7.24 -4.25
CA LEU A 355 -10.75 -6.88 -4.46
C LEU A 355 -10.29 -6.10 -3.22
N ASN A 356 -9.23 -6.55 -2.57
CA ASN A 356 -8.54 -5.79 -1.53
C ASN A 356 -7.09 -5.57 -1.95
N SER A 357 -6.68 -4.31 -2.06
CA SER A 357 -5.32 -3.88 -2.38
C SER A 357 -4.76 -3.08 -1.22
N GLU A 358 -3.65 -3.53 -0.64
CA GLU A 358 -2.96 -2.84 0.46
C GLU A 358 -1.50 -2.56 0.09
N MET A 359 -1.00 -1.40 0.48
CA MET A 359 0.38 -0.98 0.28
C MET A 359 0.90 -0.28 1.53
N ALA A 360 1.99 -0.78 2.11
CA ALA A 360 2.68 -0.14 3.22
C ALA A 360 4.10 0.22 2.81
N VAL A 361 4.50 1.48 3.02
CA VAL A 361 5.91 1.89 2.96
C VAL A 361 6.59 1.33 4.20
N THR A 362 7.70 0.62 3.98
CA THR A 362 8.43 -0.08 5.04
C THR A 362 9.85 0.45 5.25
N ASP A 363 10.37 1.19 4.27
CA ASP A 363 11.61 1.96 4.36
C ASP A 363 11.59 3.07 3.29
N TRP A 364 12.46 4.08 3.42
CA TRP A 364 12.67 5.07 2.37
C TRP A 364 13.98 5.84 2.55
N GLU A 365 14.44 6.47 1.49
CA GLU A 365 15.59 7.37 1.51
C GLU A 365 15.44 8.50 0.49
N TYR A 366 16.16 9.61 0.69
CA TYR A 366 16.23 10.66 -0.31
C TYR A 366 17.00 10.18 -1.54
N ASN A 367 16.47 10.48 -2.73
CA ASN A 367 17.13 10.15 -3.98
C ASN A 367 18.30 11.13 -4.23
N LYS A 368 19.50 10.75 -3.78
CA LYS A 368 20.72 11.55 -3.92
C LYS A 368 21.36 11.48 -5.31
N THR A 369 21.01 10.47 -6.11
CA THR A 369 21.65 10.20 -7.41
C THR A 369 21.01 11.00 -8.56
N GLY A 370 19.84 11.58 -8.35
CA GLY A 370 19.13 12.40 -9.35
C GLY A 370 18.44 11.60 -10.45
N ASN A 371 18.57 10.28 -10.47
CA ASN A 371 17.84 9.42 -11.41
C ASN A 371 16.36 9.39 -11.01
N SER A 372 15.57 10.22 -11.69
CA SER A 372 14.14 10.40 -11.37
C SER A 372 13.24 9.25 -11.81
N THR A 373 13.78 8.31 -12.60
CA THR A 373 13.03 7.24 -13.25
C THR A 373 13.79 5.91 -13.08
N PRO A 374 13.12 4.81 -12.71
CA PRO A 374 13.77 3.51 -12.67
C PRO A 374 14.03 2.95 -14.06
N ASP A 375 15.09 2.14 -14.18
CA ASP A 375 15.45 1.43 -15.42
C ASP A 375 14.34 0.50 -15.93
N LYS A 376 13.51 -0.04 -15.02
CA LYS A 376 12.37 -0.91 -15.33
C LYS A 376 11.12 -0.46 -14.57
N LYS A 377 10.39 0.49 -15.16
CA LYS A 377 9.11 0.93 -14.60
C LYS A 377 7.97 -0.05 -14.84
N LEU A 378 7.15 -0.23 -13.82
CA LEU A 378 5.87 -0.94 -13.90
C LEU A 378 4.89 -0.08 -14.72
N LYS A 379 4.31 -0.64 -15.79
CA LYS A 379 3.25 0.07 -16.51
C LYS A 379 1.95 0.04 -15.69
N SER A 380 1.13 1.08 -15.83
CA SER A 380 -0.17 1.21 -15.15
C SER A 380 -1.16 0.07 -15.45
N THR A 381 -0.93 -0.70 -16.51
CA THR A 381 -1.76 -1.82 -16.95
C THR A 381 -1.23 -3.20 -16.55
N VAL A 382 -0.07 -3.27 -15.88
CA VAL A 382 0.54 -4.54 -15.50
C VAL A 382 -0.24 -5.14 -14.33
N ILE A 383 -0.90 -6.26 -14.62
CA ILE A 383 -1.23 -7.26 -13.61
C ILE A 383 0.08 -7.99 -13.36
N LEU A 384 0.52 -8.10 -12.09
CA LEU A 384 1.74 -8.84 -11.74
C LEU A 384 1.76 -10.20 -12.48
N SER A 385 2.90 -10.57 -13.06
CA SER A 385 3.08 -11.86 -13.74
C SER A 385 2.82 -13.00 -12.74
N ASP A 386 2.27 -14.12 -13.22
CA ASP A 386 2.09 -15.30 -12.37
C ASP A 386 3.48 -15.89 -12.03
N GLU A 387 3.95 -15.59 -10.82
CA GLU A 387 5.20 -16.11 -10.24
C GLU A 387 4.87 -16.91 -8.99
N ALA A 388 4.32 -18.11 -9.20
CA ALA A 388 3.80 -18.94 -8.09
C ALA A 388 4.92 -19.58 -7.24
N SER A 389 6.14 -19.71 -7.78
CA SER A 389 7.29 -20.33 -7.09
C SER A 389 7.66 -19.63 -5.78
N GLY A 390 7.41 -18.32 -5.65
CA GLY A 390 7.69 -17.58 -4.42
C GLY A 390 6.82 -17.96 -3.22
N PHE A 391 5.73 -18.71 -3.40
CA PHE A 391 4.91 -19.18 -2.27
C PHE A 391 5.53 -20.38 -1.53
N SER A 392 6.33 -21.20 -2.22
CA SER A 392 6.94 -22.40 -1.61
C SER A 392 8.14 -22.10 -0.72
N ASP A 393 8.72 -20.90 -0.81
CA ASP A 393 9.87 -20.46 -0.02
C ASP A 393 9.42 -19.66 1.23
N PRO A 394 9.60 -20.19 2.46
CA PRO A 394 9.27 -19.46 3.69
C PRO A 394 10.13 -18.21 3.91
N SER A 395 11.33 -18.18 3.35
CA SER A 395 12.29 -17.08 3.40
C SER A 395 12.20 -16.14 2.20
N PHE A 396 11.16 -16.29 1.37
CA PHE A 396 11.03 -15.56 0.10
C PHE A 396 11.25 -14.05 0.23
N TRP A 397 10.78 -13.43 1.31
CA TRP A 397 10.91 -11.98 1.51
C TRP A 397 12.26 -11.55 2.07
N GLY A 398 13.12 -12.48 2.54
CA GLY A 398 14.44 -12.16 3.09
C GLY A 398 14.35 -11.08 4.16
N GLU A 399 15.16 -10.03 4.02
CA GLU A 399 15.24 -8.86 4.91
C GLU A 399 14.07 -7.88 4.76
N TYR A 400 13.27 -7.97 3.70
CA TYR A 400 12.19 -7.01 3.47
C TYR A 400 11.08 -7.15 4.51
N ASN A 401 10.71 -6.00 5.08
CA ASN A 401 9.52 -5.86 5.90
C ASN A 401 8.25 -6.04 5.08
N ILE A 402 7.26 -6.71 5.67
CA ILE A 402 5.97 -7.01 5.04
C ILE A 402 4.84 -6.79 6.04
N ILE A 403 3.61 -6.71 5.54
CA ILE A 403 2.41 -6.80 6.38
C ILE A 403 2.19 -8.28 6.72
N GLU A 404 2.12 -8.63 8.01
CA GLU A 404 1.90 -10.02 8.43
C GLU A 404 0.59 -10.56 7.83
N PRO A 405 0.58 -11.72 7.16
CA PRO A 405 -0.63 -12.27 6.55
C PRO A 405 -1.66 -12.65 7.61
N GLU A 406 -2.91 -12.23 7.44
CA GLU A 406 -4.03 -12.74 8.24
C GLU A 406 -4.26 -14.24 7.98
N LYS A 407 -4.95 -14.95 8.89
CA LYS A 407 -5.21 -16.40 8.81
C LYS A 407 -5.88 -16.82 7.51
N SER A 408 -6.73 -15.95 6.97
CA SER A 408 -7.42 -16.18 5.69
C SER A 408 -6.43 -16.30 4.52
N ILE A 409 -5.37 -15.48 4.56
CA ILE A 409 -4.30 -15.42 3.57
C ILE A 409 -3.29 -16.55 3.82
N GLU A 410 -2.92 -16.81 5.07
CA GLU A 410 -2.07 -17.96 5.41
C GLU A 410 -2.69 -19.28 4.93
N THR A 411 -3.99 -19.45 5.11
CA THR A 411 -4.72 -20.63 4.64
C THR A 411 -4.70 -20.72 3.12
N ALA A 412 -4.75 -19.58 2.43
CA ALA A 412 -4.60 -19.52 0.97
C ALA A 412 -3.20 -19.97 0.55
N ILE A 413 -2.15 -19.42 1.18
CA ILE A 413 -0.74 -19.76 0.92
C ILE A 413 -0.50 -21.25 1.14
N LYS A 414 -0.99 -21.82 2.26
CA LYS A 414 -0.89 -23.26 2.55
C LYS A 414 -1.54 -24.13 1.46
N LYS A 415 -2.70 -23.71 0.94
CA LYS A 415 -3.38 -24.42 -0.17
C LYS A 415 -2.59 -24.33 -1.47
N ILE A 416 -2.05 -23.15 -1.80
CA ILE A 416 -1.19 -22.94 -2.97
C ILE A 416 0.05 -23.84 -2.89
N ASN A 417 0.72 -23.86 -1.74
CA ASN A 417 1.91 -24.69 -1.52
C ASN A 417 1.61 -26.18 -1.67
N LYS A 418 0.47 -26.65 -1.17
CA LYS A 418 0.05 -28.05 -1.35
C LYS A 418 -0.21 -28.38 -2.82
N GLN A 419 -0.72 -27.45 -3.62
CA GLN A 419 -0.94 -27.65 -5.05
C GLN A 419 0.37 -27.69 -5.82
N LEU A 420 1.29 -26.76 -5.56
CA LEU A 420 2.61 -26.72 -6.20
C LEU A 420 3.40 -28.01 -5.95
N LYS A 421 3.37 -28.53 -4.71
CA LYS A 421 4.00 -29.82 -4.37
C LYS A 421 3.45 -31.00 -5.17
N LYS A 422 2.14 -31.01 -5.47
CA LYS A 422 1.48 -32.07 -6.26
C LYS A 422 1.78 -32.00 -7.74
N THR A 423 2.10 -30.82 -8.27
CA THR A 423 2.44 -30.63 -9.69
C THR A 423 3.92 -30.86 -9.95
N ALA A 424 4.76 -30.77 -8.91
CA ALA A 424 6.19 -31.07 -8.98
C ALA A 424 6.52 -32.56 -8.76
N SER A 425 5.59 -33.33 -8.17
CA SER A 425 5.62 -34.79 -8.05
C SER A 425 4.92 -35.44 -9.23
#